data_AF-A0A6N7S622-F1
#
_entry.id   AF-A0A6N7S622-F1
#
_cell.length_a   1.000
_cell.length_b   1.000
_cell.length_c   1.000
_cell.angle_alpha   90.00
_cell.angle_beta   90.00
_cell.angle_gamma   90.00
#
_symmetry.space_group_name_H-M   'P 1'
#
loop_
_entity.id
_entity.type
_entity.pdbx_description
1 polymer ?
#
loop_
_entity_poly.entity_id
_entity_poly.type
_entity_poly.pdbx_seq_one_letter_code
_entity_poly.pdbx_strand_id
1 'polypeptide(L)'
;MKKKVAVIVGVLLLVVALFLVLKPSSFEKKADKTMQKLTSYKLEGNMEISSGEEFKNYAITSSWMKEGEDEYFKVSMIDKSLNQEQIILKNKEGVFVVTPSLNQVFKFQGEWPMNSPKPYLLQTMMEVLKNDHQTKKEKDGILISAEAKYPSAAQLVRQEIKFNKDTKPLYLIAYDANNAPALTMEFTAVSYNEGFEAGYFDTPKSSIETPTSSYTGLIELPLYPMTVFDSKLVASTVSSVNGQPQHILEFSGDRDFTVVQTERAPSQELTVTEVNGDLIEGLGLVGYYDGNRLTITNSQVEYSVYSNDLTPQEMMQVVESMQVSVMK
;
A
#
# COMPACT_ATOMS: atom_id res chain seq x y z
N MET A 1 -51.04 6.89 50.66
CA MET A 1 -50.52 7.11 49.28
C MET A 1 -49.00 7.23 49.21
N LYS A 2 -48.31 7.88 50.16
CA LYS A 2 -46.84 8.11 50.12
C LYS A 2 -45.96 6.83 50.10
N LYS A 3 -46.37 5.73 50.74
CA LYS A 3 -45.60 4.46 50.74
C LYS A 3 -45.68 3.66 49.42
N LYS A 4 -46.76 3.80 48.63
CA LYS A 4 -46.90 3.09 47.35
C LYS A 4 -46.14 3.78 46.21
N VAL A 5 -45.95 5.10 46.29
CA VAL A 5 -45.15 5.88 45.32
C VAL A 5 -43.65 5.62 45.47
N ALA A 6 -43.16 5.43 46.70
CA ALA A 6 -41.74 5.13 46.95
C ALA A 6 -41.29 3.76 46.38
N VAL A 7 -42.17 2.75 46.41
CA VAL A 7 -41.87 1.42 45.87
C VAL A 7 -41.85 1.42 44.34
N ILE A 8 -42.74 2.19 43.70
CA ILE A 8 -42.80 2.32 42.24
C ILE A 8 -41.58 3.09 41.70
N VAL A 9 -41.13 4.14 42.39
CA VAL A 9 -39.91 4.89 42.01
C VAL A 9 -38.64 4.06 42.23
N GLY A 10 -38.59 3.23 43.29
CA GLY A 10 -37.45 2.33 43.53
C GLY A 10 -37.31 1.21 42.50
N VAL A 11 -38.42 0.64 42.03
CA VAL A 11 -38.41 -0.39 40.97
C VAL A 11 -38.10 0.21 39.60
N LEU A 12 -38.56 1.44 39.31
CA LEU A 12 -38.20 2.14 38.06
C LEU A 12 -36.71 2.51 38.01
N LEU A 13 -36.12 2.92 39.13
CA LEU A 13 -34.68 3.20 39.24
C LEU A 13 -33.82 1.94 39.11
N LEU A 14 -34.30 0.79 39.59
CA LEU A 14 -33.63 -0.51 39.41
C LEU A 14 -33.70 -1.02 37.96
N VAL A 15 -34.81 -0.78 37.24
CA VAL A 15 -34.92 -1.11 35.81
C VAL A 15 -34.04 -0.18 34.96
N VAL A 16 -33.97 1.13 35.27
CA VAL A 16 -33.06 2.06 34.57
C VAL A 16 -31.59 1.79 34.92
N ALA A 17 -31.27 1.36 36.15
CA ALA A 17 -29.92 0.93 36.52
C ALA A 17 -29.52 -0.41 35.89
N LEU A 18 -30.46 -1.34 35.64
CA LEU A 18 -30.20 -2.56 34.88
C LEU A 18 -30.02 -2.32 33.37
N PHE A 19 -30.53 -1.22 32.83
CA PHE A 19 -30.21 -0.79 31.46
C PHE A 19 -28.86 -0.05 31.33
N LEU A 20 -28.15 0.19 32.44
CA LEU A 20 -26.87 0.90 32.47
C LEU A 20 -25.62 0.00 32.60
N VAL A 21 -25.74 -1.33 32.70
CA VAL A 21 -24.56 -2.21 32.81
C VAL A 21 -24.67 -3.44 31.92
N LEU A 22 -24.79 -3.21 30.62
CA LEU A 22 -24.12 -3.99 29.57
C LEU A 22 -24.02 -3.05 28.36
N LYS A 23 -23.03 -2.15 28.40
CA LYS A 23 -22.60 -1.45 27.18
C LYS A 23 -22.40 -2.56 26.15
N PRO A 24 -23.11 -2.57 25.00
CA PRO A 24 -22.72 -3.46 23.91
C PRO A 24 -21.21 -3.25 23.72
N SER A 25 -20.45 -4.34 23.62
CA SER A 25 -19.01 -4.21 23.36
C SER A 25 -18.89 -3.26 22.19
N SER A 26 -18.25 -2.12 22.41
CA SER A 26 -18.09 -1.11 21.37
C SER A 26 -17.45 -1.79 20.15
N PHE A 27 -17.71 -1.31 18.94
CA PHE A 27 -17.25 -2.01 17.73
C PHE A 27 -15.73 -2.28 17.79
N GLU A 28 -14.99 -1.35 18.38
CA GLU A 28 -13.56 -1.40 18.68
C GLU A 28 -13.21 -2.62 19.55
N LYS A 29 -13.96 -2.89 20.63
CA LYS A 29 -13.77 -4.09 21.45
C LYS A 29 -14.07 -5.39 20.69
N LYS A 30 -14.99 -5.36 19.72
CA LYS A 30 -15.24 -6.51 18.85
C LYS A 30 -14.06 -6.70 17.89
N ALA A 31 -13.59 -5.62 17.26
CA ALA A 31 -12.45 -5.60 16.36
C ALA A 31 -11.16 -6.09 17.05
N ASP A 32 -10.87 -5.63 18.27
CA ASP A 32 -9.75 -6.10 19.08
C ASP A 32 -9.83 -7.61 19.32
N LYS A 33 -11.01 -8.12 19.69
CA LYS A 33 -11.22 -9.56 19.89
C LYS A 33 -11.10 -10.35 18.59
N THR A 34 -11.50 -9.79 17.46
CA THR A 34 -11.29 -10.39 16.14
C THR A 34 -9.79 -10.52 15.89
N MET A 35 -9.02 -9.43 16.01
CA MET A 35 -7.58 -9.44 15.78
C MET A 35 -6.82 -10.38 16.73
N GLN A 36 -7.22 -10.48 18.01
CA GLN A 36 -6.60 -11.40 18.97
C GLN A 36 -6.81 -12.88 18.64
N LYS A 37 -7.91 -13.22 17.96
CA LYS A 37 -8.25 -14.60 17.59
C LYS A 37 -7.80 -14.96 16.18
N LEU A 38 -7.47 -13.97 15.37
CA LEU A 38 -7.11 -14.14 13.97
C LEU A 38 -5.75 -14.83 13.89
N THR A 39 -5.70 -15.98 13.21
CA THR A 39 -4.44 -16.68 12.93
C THR A 39 -3.94 -16.42 11.51
N SER A 40 -4.85 -16.06 10.60
CA SER A 40 -4.55 -15.72 9.22
C SER A 40 -5.67 -14.90 8.61
N TYR A 41 -5.39 -14.22 7.50
CA TYR A 41 -6.42 -13.67 6.63
C TYR A 41 -5.96 -13.66 5.17
N LYS A 42 -6.94 -13.60 4.27
CA LYS A 42 -6.76 -13.22 2.86
C LYS A 42 -7.78 -12.15 2.50
N LEU A 43 -7.29 -11.00 2.04
CA LEU A 43 -8.08 -9.89 1.51
C LEU A 43 -7.83 -9.80 0.02
N GLU A 44 -8.89 -9.75 -0.76
CA GLU A 44 -8.85 -9.51 -2.20
C GLU A 44 -9.66 -8.25 -2.49
N GLY A 45 -9.18 -7.43 -3.42
CA GLY A 45 -9.89 -6.22 -3.77
C GLY A 45 -9.25 -5.42 -4.90
N ASN A 46 -9.87 -4.28 -5.18
CA ASN A 46 -9.45 -3.36 -6.22
C ASN A 46 -9.00 -2.06 -5.57
N MET A 47 -7.79 -1.62 -5.90
CA MET A 47 -7.28 -0.32 -5.49
C MET A 47 -7.23 0.61 -6.69
N GLU A 48 -7.85 1.78 -6.56
CA GLU A 48 -7.81 2.86 -7.52
C GLU A 48 -7.09 4.05 -6.90
N ILE A 49 -6.14 4.61 -7.63
CA ILE A 49 -5.39 5.81 -7.24
C ILE A 49 -5.63 6.86 -8.32
N SER A 50 -6.10 8.03 -7.90
CA SER A 50 -6.29 9.19 -8.76
C SER A 50 -5.12 10.15 -8.56
N SER A 51 -4.51 10.57 -9.67
CA SER A 51 -3.49 11.62 -9.71
C SER A 51 -3.82 12.58 -10.84
N GLY A 52 -4.55 13.66 -10.52
CA GLY A 52 -5.06 14.58 -11.53
C GLY A 52 -6.14 13.94 -12.40
N GLU A 53 -5.92 13.89 -13.71
CA GLU A 53 -6.85 13.26 -14.67
C GLU A 53 -6.58 11.76 -14.88
N GLU A 54 -5.47 11.23 -14.37
CA GLU A 54 -5.10 9.82 -14.53
C GLU A 54 -5.58 8.95 -13.36
N PHE A 55 -5.93 7.71 -13.70
CA PHE A 55 -6.33 6.67 -12.76
C PHE A 55 -5.46 5.44 -12.91
N LYS A 56 -4.78 5.04 -11.83
CA LYS A 56 -4.06 3.76 -11.76
C LYS A 56 -4.93 2.75 -11.02
N ASN A 57 -5.03 1.56 -11.60
CA ASN A 57 -5.94 0.52 -11.13
C ASN A 57 -5.17 -0.77 -10.84
N TYR A 58 -5.23 -1.22 -9.59
CA TYR A 58 -4.54 -2.42 -9.13
C TYR A 58 -5.54 -3.47 -8.64
N ALA A 59 -5.31 -4.74 -8.98
CA ALA A 59 -5.90 -5.84 -8.24
C ALA A 59 -4.95 -6.21 -7.10
N ILE A 60 -5.46 -6.23 -5.87
CA ILE A 60 -4.69 -6.44 -4.65
C ILE A 60 -5.10 -7.76 -4.01
N THR A 61 -4.12 -8.58 -3.67
CA THR A 61 -4.29 -9.71 -2.74
C THR A 61 -3.36 -9.52 -1.56
N SER A 62 -3.90 -9.27 -0.38
CA SER A 62 -3.14 -9.16 0.88
C SER A 62 -3.42 -10.37 1.75
N SER A 63 -2.36 -11.13 2.03
CA SER A 63 -2.40 -12.33 2.86
C SER A 63 -1.50 -12.15 4.07
N TRP A 64 -1.97 -12.63 5.21
CA TRP A 64 -1.22 -12.64 6.46
C TRP A 64 -1.45 -13.93 7.21
N MET A 65 -0.43 -14.40 7.91
CA MET A 65 -0.52 -15.55 8.81
C MET A 65 0.39 -15.34 10.01
N LYS A 66 -0.09 -15.76 11.18
CA LYS A 66 0.68 -15.86 12.41
C LYS A 66 0.91 -17.32 12.77
N GLU A 67 2.16 -17.67 13.00
CA GLU A 67 2.57 -19.00 13.47
C GLU A 67 3.48 -18.83 14.69
N GLY A 68 2.95 -19.10 15.88
CA GLY A 68 3.66 -18.80 17.12
C GLY A 68 3.89 -17.30 17.30
N GLU A 69 5.15 -16.87 17.35
CA GLU A 69 5.56 -15.46 17.41
C GLU A 69 5.86 -14.85 16.03
N ASP A 70 5.95 -15.69 15.00
CA ASP A 70 6.30 -15.26 13.65
C ASP A 70 5.08 -14.75 12.90
N GLU A 71 5.26 -13.65 12.17
CA GLU A 71 4.24 -13.08 11.28
C GLU A 71 4.74 -13.05 9.84
N TYR A 72 3.95 -13.67 8.96
CA TYR A 72 4.18 -13.77 7.53
C TYR A 72 3.19 -12.89 6.79
N PHE A 73 3.66 -12.24 5.74
CA PHE A 73 2.85 -11.37 4.90
C PHE A 73 3.18 -11.64 3.43
N LYS A 74 2.16 -11.59 2.58
CA LYS A 74 2.31 -11.62 1.13
C LYS A 74 1.30 -10.67 0.52
N VAL A 75 1.77 -9.65 -0.17
CA VAL A 75 0.93 -8.67 -0.86
C VAL A 75 1.27 -8.73 -2.34
N SER A 76 0.31 -9.16 -3.15
CA SER A 76 0.39 -9.11 -4.61
C SER A 76 -0.38 -7.88 -5.10
N MET A 77 0.27 -7.12 -5.98
CA MET A 77 -0.27 -5.93 -6.63
C MET A 77 -0.16 -6.10 -8.13
N ILE A 78 -1.30 -6.25 -8.81
CA ILE A 78 -1.35 -6.39 -10.27
C ILE A 78 -1.85 -5.08 -10.86
N ASP A 79 -0.99 -4.37 -11.59
CA ASP A 79 -1.41 -3.25 -12.43
C ASP A 79 -2.31 -3.79 -13.55
N LYS A 80 -3.59 -3.40 -13.55
CA LYS A 80 -4.58 -3.93 -14.51
C LYS A 80 -4.37 -3.41 -15.92
N SER A 81 -3.75 -2.25 -16.08
CA SER A 81 -3.50 -1.65 -17.39
C SER A 81 -2.30 -2.29 -18.08
N LEU A 82 -1.27 -2.63 -17.30
CA LEU A 82 -0.03 -3.21 -17.79
C LEU A 82 -0.03 -4.75 -17.70
N ASN A 83 -0.99 -5.31 -16.97
CA ASN A 83 -1.07 -6.74 -16.65
C ASN A 83 0.26 -7.26 -16.07
N GLN A 84 0.78 -6.53 -15.10
CA GLN A 84 2.06 -6.81 -14.46
C GLN A 84 1.88 -6.86 -12.95
N GLU A 85 2.54 -7.84 -12.34
CA GLU A 85 2.47 -8.11 -10.91
C GLU A 85 3.75 -7.64 -10.23
N GLN A 86 3.61 -7.08 -9.03
CA GLN A 86 4.67 -6.96 -8.04
C GLN A 86 4.21 -7.64 -6.75
N ILE A 87 5.10 -8.40 -6.11
CA ILE A 87 4.78 -9.09 -4.85
C ILE A 87 5.75 -8.62 -3.77
N ILE A 88 5.23 -8.16 -2.64
CA ILE A 88 6.01 -7.94 -1.43
C ILE A 88 5.74 -9.10 -0.48
N LEU A 89 6.79 -9.73 0.02
CA LEU A 89 6.74 -10.90 0.87
C LEU A 89 7.56 -10.66 2.13
N LYS A 90 7.02 -11.05 3.30
CA LYS A 90 7.77 -11.18 4.54
C LYS A 90 7.62 -12.58 5.09
N ASN A 91 8.74 -13.21 5.38
CA ASN A 91 8.83 -14.49 6.08
C ASN A 91 10.04 -14.48 7.02
N LYS A 92 10.40 -15.66 7.56
CA LYS A 92 11.54 -15.82 8.48
C LYS A 92 12.90 -15.45 7.90
N GLU A 93 13.03 -15.48 6.57
CA GLU A 93 14.30 -15.20 5.87
C GLU A 93 14.49 -13.70 5.60
N GLY A 94 13.43 -12.89 5.70
CA GLY A 94 13.47 -11.45 5.53
C GLY A 94 12.27 -10.90 4.77
N VAL A 95 12.46 -9.71 4.20
CA VAL A 95 11.50 -9.04 3.32
C VAL A 95 11.99 -9.13 1.89
N PHE A 96 11.09 -9.44 0.96
CA PHE A 96 11.40 -9.65 -0.44
C PHE A 96 10.45 -8.86 -1.32
N VAL A 97 10.97 -8.30 -2.41
CA VAL A 97 10.17 -7.78 -3.51
C VAL A 97 10.43 -8.68 -4.71
N VAL A 98 9.37 -9.26 -5.24
CA VAL A 98 9.39 -10.11 -6.41
C VAL A 98 8.83 -9.32 -7.58
N THR A 99 9.58 -9.28 -8.67
CA THR A 99 9.16 -8.71 -9.95
C THR A 99 9.15 -9.84 -10.98
N PRO A 100 8.03 -10.59 -11.11
CA PRO A 100 7.88 -11.70 -12.04
C PRO A 100 8.29 -11.34 -13.47
N SER A 101 7.88 -10.17 -13.97
CA SER A 101 8.16 -9.71 -15.34
C SER A 101 9.65 -9.61 -15.69
N LEU A 102 10.53 -9.60 -14.69
CA LEU A 102 11.98 -9.58 -14.86
C LEU A 102 12.69 -10.84 -14.37
N ASN A 103 11.95 -11.80 -13.81
CA ASN A 103 12.50 -12.96 -13.13
C ASN A 103 13.49 -12.55 -12.01
N GLN A 104 13.11 -11.52 -11.25
CA GLN A 104 13.97 -10.89 -10.23
C GLN A 104 13.32 -10.90 -8.84
N VAL A 105 14.15 -11.11 -7.83
CA VAL A 105 13.81 -10.99 -6.41
C VAL A 105 14.84 -10.09 -5.74
N PHE A 106 14.38 -9.09 -5.02
CA PHE A 106 15.20 -8.25 -4.16
C PHE A 106 14.96 -8.63 -2.71
N LYS A 107 16.02 -8.85 -1.94
CA LYS A 107 15.96 -9.17 -0.50
C LYS A 107 16.41 -7.97 0.31
N PHE A 108 15.61 -7.63 1.32
CA PHE A 108 15.75 -6.46 2.17
C PHE A 108 15.97 -6.84 3.63
N GLN A 109 16.68 -5.96 4.33
CA GLN A 109 16.69 -5.91 5.79
C GLN A 109 15.72 -4.80 6.21
N GLY A 110 14.64 -5.10 6.94
CA GLY A 110 13.73 -4.03 7.34
C GLY A 110 12.42 -4.45 8.01
N GLU A 111 11.71 -3.43 8.49
CA GLU A 111 10.53 -3.51 9.35
C GLU A 111 9.19 -3.51 8.58
N TRP A 112 9.20 -3.86 7.29
CA TRP A 112 7.96 -3.99 6.52
C TRP A 112 7.07 -5.10 7.12
N PRO A 113 5.73 -4.96 7.13
CA PRO A 113 4.92 -3.86 6.60
C PRO A 113 4.58 -2.75 7.60
N MET A 114 4.97 -2.91 8.87
CA MET A 114 4.46 -2.06 9.96
C MET A 114 5.17 -0.71 10.08
N ASN A 115 6.16 -0.45 9.23
CA ASN A 115 6.88 0.82 9.14
C ASN A 115 6.01 2.03 8.72
N SER A 116 4.87 1.80 8.05
CA SER A 116 3.90 2.86 7.71
C SER A 116 2.50 2.31 7.41
N PRO A 117 1.45 3.14 7.50
CA PRO A 117 0.09 2.73 7.13
C PRO A 117 0.00 2.24 5.67
N LYS A 118 -0.67 1.10 5.45
CA LYS A 118 -1.02 0.59 4.12
C LYS A 118 -2.53 0.44 3.96
N PRO A 119 -3.13 0.90 2.85
CA PRO A 119 -4.58 0.86 2.66
C PRO A 119 -5.13 -0.57 2.49
N TYR A 120 -4.28 -1.52 2.13
CA TYR A 120 -4.63 -2.91 1.87
C TYR A 120 -4.36 -3.85 3.06
N LEU A 121 -3.84 -3.36 4.20
CA LEU A 121 -3.53 -4.18 5.37
C LEU A 121 -4.58 -4.07 6.46
N LEU A 122 -5.03 -5.22 6.97
CA LEU A 122 -5.97 -5.28 8.08
C LEU A 122 -5.42 -4.64 9.35
N GLN A 123 -4.13 -4.86 9.64
CA GLN A 123 -3.45 -4.32 10.81
C GLN A 123 -3.52 -2.79 10.80
N THR A 124 -3.22 -2.15 9.67
CA THR A 124 -3.31 -0.69 9.54
C THR A 124 -4.74 -0.20 9.75
N MET A 125 -5.73 -0.83 9.10
CA MET A 125 -7.13 -0.44 9.23
C MET A 125 -7.64 -0.59 10.67
N MET A 126 -7.20 -1.63 11.37
CA MET A 126 -7.57 -1.88 12.77
C MET A 126 -6.85 -0.95 13.74
N GLU A 127 -5.63 -0.51 13.41
CA GLU A 127 -4.89 0.46 14.22
C GLU A 127 -5.58 1.83 14.22
N VAL A 128 -6.29 2.20 13.15
CA VAL A 128 -7.12 3.43 13.11
C VAL A 128 -8.17 3.43 14.23
N LEU A 129 -8.75 2.27 14.57
CA LEU A 129 -9.74 2.14 15.64
C LEU A 129 -9.16 2.34 17.05
N LYS A 130 -7.83 2.30 17.21
CA LYS A 130 -7.15 2.52 18.50
C LYS A 130 -6.71 3.97 18.71
N ASN A 131 -6.69 4.76 17.64
CA ASN A 131 -6.27 6.15 17.64
C ASN A 131 -7.49 7.09 17.58
N ASP A 132 -7.28 8.39 17.51
CA ASP A 132 -8.37 9.36 17.39
C ASP A 132 -9.14 9.17 16.07
N HIS A 133 -10.43 8.87 16.20
CA HIS A 133 -11.32 8.66 15.05
C HIS A 133 -12.75 9.06 15.39
N GLN A 134 -13.53 9.32 14.34
CA GLN A 134 -14.97 9.51 14.41
C GLN A 134 -15.69 8.27 13.90
N THR A 135 -16.88 8.02 14.44
CA THR A 135 -17.62 6.78 14.20
C THR A 135 -19.07 7.09 13.85
N LYS A 136 -19.52 6.59 12.70
CA LYS A 136 -20.92 6.65 12.26
C LYS A 136 -21.47 5.22 12.13
N LYS A 137 -22.46 4.89 12.95
CA LYS A 137 -23.16 3.59 12.89
C LYS A 137 -24.09 3.55 11.69
N GLU A 138 -24.08 2.43 10.97
CA GLU A 138 -24.94 2.20 9.82
C GLU A 138 -25.62 0.83 9.93
N LYS A 139 -26.66 0.58 9.12
CA LYS A 139 -27.49 -0.63 9.24
C LYS A 139 -26.69 -1.93 9.05
N ASP A 140 -25.69 -1.88 8.19
CA ASP A 140 -24.84 -2.97 7.72
C ASP A 140 -23.45 -3.00 8.36
N GLY A 141 -23.14 -2.06 9.26
CA GLY A 141 -21.86 -2.00 9.94
C GLY A 141 -21.54 -0.62 10.49
N ILE A 142 -20.33 -0.15 10.24
CA ILE A 142 -19.82 1.08 10.81
C ILE A 142 -18.88 1.77 9.83
N LEU A 143 -18.98 3.09 9.77
CA LEU A 143 -18.06 3.95 9.02
C LEU A 143 -17.17 4.67 10.04
N ILE A 144 -15.86 4.55 9.83
CA ILE A 144 -14.83 5.18 10.63
C ILE A 144 -14.22 6.31 9.80
N SER A 145 -14.03 7.48 10.39
CA SER A 145 -13.35 8.62 9.75
C SER A 145 -12.17 9.05 10.61
N ALA A 146 -10.99 9.20 10.01
CA ALA A 146 -9.77 9.54 10.73
C ALA A 146 -8.81 10.36 9.85
N GLU A 147 -7.76 10.89 10.48
CA GLU A 147 -6.62 11.47 9.76
C GLU A 147 -5.90 10.37 8.95
N ALA A 148 -5.40 10.73 7.77
CA ALA A 148 -4.55 9.86 6.95
C ALA A 148 -3.10 10.36 6.96
N LYS A 149 -2.14 9.43 7.05
CA LYS A 149 -0.70 9.71 7.09
C LYS A 149 0.05 8.68 6.27
N TYR A 150 0.04 8.84 4.95
CA TYR A 150 0.78 7.99 4.02
C TYR A 150 2.08 8.70 3.62
N PRO A 151 3.28 8.19 3.98
CA PRO A 151 4.54 8.91 3.76
C PRO A 151 4.79 9.30 2.30
N SER A 152 4.54 8.36 1.37
CA SER A 152 4.71 8.59 -0.07
C SER A 152 3.51 9.27 -0.72
N ALA A 153 2.43 9.53 0.04
CA ALA A 153 1.20 10.16 -0.45
C ALA A 153 0.69 11.21 0.56
N ALA A 154 1.55 12.17 0.91
CA ALA A 154 1.29 13.19 1.93
C ALA A 154 0.10 14.11 1.61
N GLN A 155 -0.32 14.17 0.34
CA GLN A 155 -1.54 14.86 -0.09
C GLN A 155 -2.81 14.24 0.50
N LEU A 156 -2.77 12.96 0.90
CA LEU A 156 -3.89 12.26 1.52
C LEU A 156 -3.95 12.59 3.01
N VAL A 157 -4.91 13.43 3.41
CA VAL A 157 -4.98 13.99 4.77
C VAL A 157 -6.10 13.40 5.62
N ARG A 158 -7.08 12.75 4.99
CA ARG A 158 -8.24 12.15 5.66
C ARG A 158 -8.56 10.79 5.04
N GLN A 159 -9.09 9.87 5.85
CA GLN A 159 -9.56 8.59 5.37
C GLN A 159 -10.92 8.21 5.99
N GLU A 160 -11.67 7.40 5.26
CA GLU A 160 -12.85 6.70 5.71
C GLU A 160 -12.68 5.20 5.52
N ILE A 161 -13.03 4.41 6.54
CA ILE A 161 -12.96 2.95 6.50
C ILE A 161 -14.34 2.39 6.87
N LYS A 162 -14.93 1.65 5.95
CA LYS A 162 -16.19 0.95 6.18
C LYS A 162 -15.91 -0.47 6.61
N PHE A 163 -16.44 -0.86 7.75
CA PHE A 163 -16.50 -2.25 8.18
C PHE A 163 -17.92 -2.76 8.25
N ASN A 164 -18.12 -4.05 7.98
CA ASN A 164 -19.39 -4.70 8.26
C ASN A 164 -19.54 -5.06 9.76
N LYS A 165 -20.70 -5.60 10.15
CA LYS A 165 -20.95 -6.02 11.54
C LYS A 165 -19.95 -7.04 12.08
N ASP A 166 -19.31 -7.83 11.21
CA ASP A 166 -18.34 -8.86 11.55
C ASP A 166 -16.90 -8.38 11.47
N THR A 167 -16.71 -7.06 11.53
CA THR A 167 -15.39 -6.40 11.54
C THR A 167 -14.57 -6.62 10.27
N LYS A 168 -15.20 -7.13 9.19
CA LYS A 168 -14.55 -7.25 7.88
C LYS A 168 -14.57 -5.89 7.18
N PRO A 169 -13.42 -5.41 6.67
CA PRO A 169 -13.40 -4.18 5.88
C PRO A 169 -14.18 -4.41 4.58
N LEU A 170 -14.91 -3.39 4.15
CA LEU A 170 -15.65 -3.36 2.88
C LEU A 170 -14.96 -2.42 1.90
N TYR A 171 -14.58 -1.24 2.35
CA TYR A 171 -13.76 -0.32 1.58
C TYR A 171 -12.98 0.64 2.50
N LEU A 172 -11.94 1.24 1.93
CA LEU A 172 -11.23 2.40 2.46
C LEU A 172 -11.18 3.48 1.37
N ILE A 173 -11.46 4.72 1.72
CA ILE A 173 -11.29 5.87 0.83
C ILE A 173 -10.38 6.88 1.53
N ALA A 174 -9.31 7.31 0.89
CA ALA A 174 -8.49 8.43 1.35
C ALA A 174 -8.69 9.65 0.46
N TYR A 175 -8.71 10.81 1.10
CA TYR A 175 -9.09 12.09 0.53
C TYR A 175 -7.94 13.08 0.61
N ASP A 176 -7.87 13.94 -0.40
CA ASP A 176 -6.99 15.11 -0.40
C ASP A 176 -7.48 16.23 0.53
N ALA A 177 -6.73 17.32 0.62
CA ALA A 177 -7.09 18.51 1.40
C ALA A 177 -8.38 19.22 0.96
N ASN A 178 -8.85 18.96 -0.28
CA ASN A 178 -10.10 19.50 -0.82
C ASN A 178 -11.30 18.56 -0.59
N ASN A 179 -11.11 17.45 0.14
CA ASN A 179 -12.08 16.35 0.28
C ASN A 179 -12.41 15.62 -1.03
N ALA A 180 -11.54 15.67 -2.03
CA ALA A 180 -11.65 14.83 -3.22
C ALA A 180 -11.09 13.43 -2.92
N PRO A 181 -11.80 12.33 -3.25
CA PRO A 181 -11.26 10.98 -3.18
C PRO A 181 -10.03 10.85 -4.10
N ALA A 182 -8.91 10.42 -3.56
CA ALA A 182 -7.66 10.25 -4.32
C ALA A 182 -7.08 8.82 -4.21
N LEU A 183 -7.58 8.03 -3.25
CA LEU A 183 -7.31 6.59 -3.17
C LEU A 183 -8.57 5.87 -2.71
N THR A 184 -8.93 4.80 -3.41
CA THR A 184 -10.04 3.91 -3.03
C THR A 184 -9.53 2.47 -3.01
N MET A 185 -9.77 1.75 -1.92
CA MET A 185 -9.54 0.32 -1.81
C MET A 185 -10.88 -0.37 -1.54
N GLU A 186 -11.41 -1.12 -2.50
CA GLU A 186 -12.66 -1.89 -2.36
C GLU A 186 -12.35 -3.37 -2.17
N PHE A 187 -12.81 -3.97 -1.08
CA PHE A 187 -12.60 -5.39 -0.80
C PHE A 187 -13.70 -6.24 -1.44
N THR A 188 -13.33 -7.08 -2.39
CA THR A 188 -14.23 -8.01 -3.10
C THR A 188 -14.37 -9.33 -2.35
N ALA A 189 -13.33 -9.76 -1.63
CA ALA A 189 -13.35 -10.95 -0.79
C ALA A 189 -12.53 -10.73 0.49
N VAL A 190 -13.07 -11.19 1.62
CA VAL A 190 -12.42 -11.12 2.93
C VAL A 190 -12.59 -12.44 3.65
N SER A 191 -11.50 -13.20 3.75
CA SER A 191 -11.40 -14.46 4.48
C SER A 191 -10.59 -14.30 5.74
N TYR A 192 -11.15 -14.71 6.88
CA TYR A 192 -10.45 -14.78 8.17
C TYR A 192 -10.21 -16.23 8.52
N ASN A 193 -9.04 -16.50 9.10
CA ASN A 193 -8.53 -17.84 9.37
C ASN A 193 -8.48 -18.70 8.10
N GLU A 194 -7.97 -18.09 7.02
CA GLU A 194 -7.75 -18.76 5.73
C GLU A 194 -6.71 -19.88 5.88
N GLY A 195 -6.98 -21.02 5.24
CA GLY A 195 -6.04 -22.14 5.20
C GLY A 195 -5.07 -21.96 4.05
N PHE A 196 -3.84 -21.56 4.35
CA PHE A 196 -2.80 -21.46 3.33
C PHE A 196 -2.12 -22.80 3.09
N GLU A 197 -1.83 -23.09 1.82
CA GLU A 197 -1.02 -24.24 1.45
C GLU A 197 0.42 -24.09 1.97
N ALA A 198 1.11 -25.21 2.18
CA ALA A 198 2.51 -25.20 2.58
C ALA A 198 3.36 -24.45 1.53
N GLY A 199 4.22 -23.53 2.01
CA GLY A 199 5.07 -22.71 1.13
C GLY A 199 4.36 -21.52 0.49
N TYR A 200 3.11 -21.18 0.85
CA TYR A 200 2.42 -20.01 0.30
C TYR A 200 3.19 -18.69 0.48
N PHE A 201 3.92 -18.58 1.60
CA PHE A 201 4.77 -17.44 1.97
C PHE A 201 6.27 -17.69 1.69
N ASP A 202 6.62 -18.72 0.93
CA ASP A 202 7.99 -18.96 0.52
C ASP A 202 8.38 -17.99 -0.61
N THR A 203 9.64 -17.56 -0.58
CA THR A 203 10.25 -16.82 -1.68
C THR A 203 10.43 -17.77 -2.87
N PRO A 204 10.21 -17.32 -4.13
CA PRO A 204 10.50 -18.13 -5.31
C PRO A 204 11.93 -18.66 -5.29
N LYS A 205 12.10 -19.97 -5.53
CA LYS A 205 13.42 -20.65 -5.56
C LYS A 205 13.86 -21.04 -6.97
N SER A 206 12.98 -20.87 -7.95
CA SER A 206 13.20 -21.17 -9.36
C SER A 206 12.61 -20.06 -10.21
N SER A 207 12.82 -20.12 -11.53
CA SER A 207 12.24 -19.16 -12.46
C SER A 207 10.77 -18.93 -12.16
N ILE A 208 10.41 -17.66 -12.05
CA ILE A 208 9.04 -17.25 -11.76
C ILE A 208 8.28 -17.36 -13.08
N GLU A 209 7.20 -18.14 -13.08
CA GLU A 209 6.30 -18.17 -14.23
C GLU A 209 5.72 -16.76 -14.40
N THR A 210 6.22 -16.02 -15.38
CA THR A 210 5.55 -14.81 -15.85
C THR A 210 4.20 -15.23 -16.43
N PRO A 211 3.08 -14.63 -16.00
CA PRO A 211 1.91 -14.59 -16.86
C PRO A 211 2.41 -14.12 -18.22
N THR A 212 2.10 -14.85 -19.28
CA THR A 212 2.49 -14.52 -20.65
C THR A 212 2.06 -13.08 -20.89
N SER A 213 2.99 -12.13 -20.76
CA SER A 213 2.65 -10.73 -20.84
C SER A 213 2.38 -10.48 -22.31
N SER A 214 1.11 -10.32 -22.66
CA SER A 214 0.66 -9.86 -23.97
C SER A 214 1.02 -8.39 -24.20
N TYR A 215 1.62 -7.72 -23.20
CA TYR A 215 2.12 -6.36 -23.31
C TYR A 215 3.41 -6.34 -24.15
N THR A 216 3.23 -6.20 -25.46
CA THR A 216 4.31 -5.92 -26.43
C THR A 216 4.59 -4.42 -26.56
N GLY A 217 3.94 -3.58 -25.74
CA GLY A 217 4.14 -2.14 -25.74
C GLY A 217 5.43 -1.79 -25.02
N LEU A 218 6.51 -1.57 -25.77
CA LEU A 218 7.66 -0.84 -25.26
C LEU A 218 7.16 0.52 -24.76
N ILE A 219 7.45 0.85 -23.50
CA ILE A 219 7.22 2.21 -23.00
C ILE A 219 8.17 3.12 -23.77
N GLU A 220 7.64 4.12 -24.48
CA GLU A 220 8.46 5.07 -25.22
C GLU A 220 9.19 5.98 -24.23
N LEU A 221 10.50 5.80 -24.10
CA LEU A 221 11.35 6.58 -23.21
C LEU A 221 11.90 7.84 -23.91
N PRO A 222 12.14 8.94 -23.17
CA PRO A 222 11.93 9.07 -21.73
C PRO A 222 10.49 9.41 -21.35
N LEU A 223 10.05 8.89 -20.20
CA LEU A 223 8.90 9.46 -19.48
C LEU A 223 9.33 10.72 -18.72
N TYR A 224 8.39 11.62 -18.46
CA TYR A 224 8.62 12.86 -17.73
C TYR A 224 7.78 12.90 -16.46
N PRO A 225 8.35 13.32 -15.31
CA PRO A 225 7.59 13.45 -14.08
C PRO A 225 6.70 14.69 -14.12
N MET A 226 5.47 14.55 -13.61
CA MET A 226 4.58 15.69 -13.36
C MET A 226 4.86 16.38 -12.02
N THR A 227 5.41 15.65 -11.06
CA THR A 227 5.83 16.19 -9.77
C THR A 227 7.32 16.52 -9.82
N VAL A 228 7.64 17.82 -9.81
CA VAL A 228 9.03 18.32 -9.94
C VAL A 228 9.46 19.26 -8.81
N PHE A 229 8.62 19.46 -7.78
CA PHE A 229 8.94 20.28 -6.59
C PHE A 229 9.55 21.64 -6.93
N ASP A 230 8.82 22.44 -7.72
CA ASP A 230 9.21 23.78 -8.19
C ASP A 230 10.55 23.85 -8.97
N SER A 231 11.03 22.71 -9.44
CA SER A 231 12.24 22.60 -10.26
C SER A 231 11.91 22.47 -11.73
N LYS A 232 12.88 22.77 -12.60
CA LYS A 232 12.71 22.76 -14.06
C LYS A 232 13.69 21.80 -14.70
N LEU A 233 13.24 21.14 -15.77
CA LEU A 233 14.11 20.33 -16.61
C LEU A 233 15.18 21.24 -17.24
N VAL A 234 16.45 21.00 -16.91
CA VAL A 234 17.59 21.76 -17.44
C VAL A 234 18.38 20.98 -18.48
N ALA A 235 18.33 19.64 -18.45
CA ALA A 235 18.92 18.79 -19.47
C ALA A 235 18.14 17.49 -19.67
N SER A 236 18.10 17.02 -20.91
CA SER A 236 17.61 15.69 -21.30
C SER A 236 18.64 15.09 -22.25
N THR A 237 19.29 14.01 -21.82
CA THR A 237 20.36 13.37 -22.58
C THR A 237 20.14 11.86 -22.66
N VAL A 238 20.72 11.25 -23.69
CA VAL A 238 20.79 9.79 -23.81
C VAL A 238 22.26 9.39 -23.79
N SER A 239 22.61 8.51 -22.86
CA SER A 239 23.93 7.91 -22.77
C SER A 239 23.83 6.40 -22.98
N SER A 240 24.94 5.73 -23.25
CA SER A 240 25.00 4.27 -23.32
C SER A 240 25.94 3.73 -22.26
N VAL A 241 25.43 2.85 -21.41
CA VAL A 241 26.22 2.14 -20.40
C VAL A 241 26.16 0.65 -20.73
N ASN A 242 27.31 0.03 -21.00
CA ASN A 242 27.41 -1.37 -21.42
C ASN A 242 26.52 -1.72 -22.64
N GLY A 243 26.36 -0.78 -23.56
CA GLY A 243 25.53 -0.95 -24.77
C GLY A 243 24.03 -0.80 -24.54
N GLN A 244 23.57 -0.49 -23.33
CA GLN A 244 22.17 -0.21 -23.02
C GLN A 244 21.94 1.31 -23.00
N PRO A 245 20.93 1.84 -23.71
CA PRO A 245 20.58 3.25 -23.65
C PRO A 245 20.03 3.59 -22.25
N GLN A 246 20.47 4.72 -21.73
CA GLN A 246 19.97 5.34 -20.50
C GLN A 246 19.52 6.75 -20.83
N HIS A 247 18.26 7.04 -20.52
CA HIS A 247 17.72 8.39 -20.65
C HIS A 247 17.89 9.12 -19.32
N ILE A 248 18.54 10.28 -19.36
CA ILE A 248 18.92 11.04 -18.18
C ILE A 248 18.21 12.40 -18.25
N LEU A 249 17.37 12.67 -17.25
CA LEU A 249 16.67 13.93 -17.06
C LEU A 249 17.23 14.64 -15.83
N GLU A 250 17.71 15.87 -16.00
CA GLU A 250 18.26 16.69 -14.93
C GLU A 250 17.32 17.85 -14.62
N PHE A 251 16.96 18.00 -13.35
CA PHE A 251 16.10 19.05 -12.85
C PHE A 251 16.86 19.94 -11.88
N SER A 252 16.68 21.26 -12.01
CA SER A 252 17.25 22.22 -11.08
C SER A 252 16.27 23.34 -10.73
N GLY A 253 16.40 23.85 -9.51
CA GLY A 253 15.52 24.87 -8.95
C GLY A 253 15.54 24.83 -7.42
N ASP A 254 14.36 24.69 -6.82
CA ASP A 254 14.22 24.59 -5.36
C ASP A 254 14.71 23.23 -4.82
N ARG A 255 14.66 22.17 -5.65
CA ARG A 255 15.17 20.82 -5.33
C ARG A 255 15.92 20.26 -6.54
N ASP A 256 17.23 20.07 -6.43
CA ASP A 256 18.00 19.50 -7.53
C ASP A 256 17.88 17.97 -7.52
N PHE A 257 17.55 17.36 -8.67
CA PHE A 257 17.50 15.91 -8.82
C PHE A 257 17.72 15.44 -10.25
N THR A 258 18.17 14.19 -10.38
CA THR A 258 18.37 13.52 -11.66
C THR A 258 17.56 12.24 -11.71
N VAL A 259 16.87 12.00 -12.82
CA VAL A 259 16.17 10.75 -13.10
C VAL A 259 16.89 10.04 -14.24
N VAL A 260 17.30 8.79 -13.99
CA VAL A 260 17.85 7.90 -15.01
C VAL A 260 16.85 6.78 -15.28
N GLN A 261 16.47 6.59 -16.55
CA GLN A 261 15.57 5.55 -17.01
C GLN A 261 16.35 4.55 -17.86
N THR A 262 16.28 3.27 -17.48
CA THR A 262 16.97 2.18 -18.17
C THR A 262 15.99 1.05 -18.47
N GLU A 263 15.90 0.63 -19.73
CA GLU A 263 15.14 -0.57 -20.09
C GLU A 263 15.78 -1.84 -19.49
N ARG A 264 14.96 -2.75 -19.02
CA ARG A 264 15.32 -4.00 -18.36
C ARG A 264 14.64 -5.16 -19.07
N ALA A 265 15.43 -6.06 -19.63
CA ALA A 265 14.92 -7.33 -20.16
C ALA A 265 14.80 -8.37 -19.03
N PRO A 266 13.84 -9.30 -19.12
CA PRO A 266 13.77 -10.42 -18.19
C PRO A 266 15.03 -11.29 -18.24
N SER A 267 15.47 -11.74 -17.06
CA SER A 267 16.56 -12.72 -16.95
C SER A 267 16.06 -14.13 -17.27
N GLN A 268 16.87 -14.92 -18.00
CA GLN A 268 16.57 -16.34 -18.25
C GLN A 268 16.56 -17.16 -16.96
N GLU A 269 17.42 -16.80 -16.00
CA GLU A 269 17.53 -17.43 -14.68
C GLU A 269 17.04 -16.48 -13.59
N LEU A 270 16.45 -17.04 -12.53
CA LEU A 270 16.02 -16.27 -11.37
C LEU A 270 17.22 -15.52 -10.78
N THR A 271 17.12 -14.21 -10.70
CA THR A 271 18.15 -13.38 -10.06
C THR A 271 17.66 -12.96 -8.69
N VAL A 272 18.43 -13.30 -7.65
CA VAL A 272 18.19 -12.84 -6.28
C VAL A 272 19.27 -11.83 -5.90
N THR A 273 18.87 -10.59 -5.62
CA THR A 273 19.77 -9.50 -5.25
C THR A 273 19.56 -9.14 -3.80
N GLU A 274 20.60 -9.22 -2.97
CA GLU A 274 20.56 -8.63 -1.64
C GLU A 274 20.73 -7.12 -1.75
N VAL A 275 19.78 -6.38 -1.19
CA VAL A 275 19.76 -4.92 -1.23
C VAL A 275 20.22 -4.39 0.12
N ASN A 276 21.29 -3.59 0.09
CA ASN A 276 21.74 -2.82 1.24
C ASN A 276 21.14 -1.41 1.15
N GLY A 277 19.88 -1.29 1.54
CA GLY A 277 19.10 -0.06 1.47
C GLY A 277 17.70 -0.25 2.05
N ASP A 278 17.01 0.85 2.30
CA ASP A 278 15.69 0.87 2.89
C ASP A 278 14.62 0.61 1.83
N LEU A 279 13.68 -0.28 2.15
CA LEU A 279 12.49 -0.49 1.32
C LEU A 279 11.59 0.75 1.39
N ILE A 280 11.38 1.40 0.24
CA ILE A 280 10.48 2.54 0.09
C ILE A 280 9.27 2.09 -0.71
N GLU A 281 8.09 2.29 -0.15
CA GLU A 281 6.83 1.88 -0.75
C GLU A 281 5.96 3.11 -1.06
N GLY A 282 5.51 3.18 -2.31
CA GLY A 282 4.51 4.12 -2.80
C GLY A 282 3.08 3.59 -2.63
N LEU A 283 2.14 4.15 -3.37
CA LEU A 283 0.76 3.66 -3.40
C LEU A 283 0.60 2.40 -4.26
N GLY A 284 1.45 2.21 -5.28
CA GLY A 284 1.43 1.01 -6.15
C GLY A 284 2.80 0.56 -6.65
N LEU A 285 3.87 1.25 -6.23
CA LEU A 285 5.24 0.95 -6.60
C LEU A 285 6.08 0.68 -5.36
N VAL A 286 7.10 -0.15 -5.54
CA VAL A 286 8.08 -0.44 -4.51
C VAL A 286 9.47 -0.24 -5.07
N GLY A 287 10.31 0.43 -4.29
CA GLY A 287 11.69 0.69 -4.60
C GLY A 287 12.56 0.59 -3.37
N TYR A 288 13.83 0.92 -3.55
CA TYR A 288 14.80 0.90 -2.47
C TYR A 288 15.72 2.09 -2.50
N TYR A 289 16.05 2.58 -1.32
CA TYR A 289 16.89 3.75 -1.12
C TYR A 289 18.21 3.35 -0.47
N ASP A 290 19.33 3.64 -1.13
CA ASP A 290 20.67 3.26 -0.67
C ASP A 290 21.45 4.42 -0.02
N GLY A 291 20.76 5.53 0.30
CA GLY A 291 21.34 6.70 0.97
C GLY A 291 21.52 7.93 0.09
N ASN A 292 21.49 7.78 -1.23
CA ASN A 292 21.43 8.91 -2.17
C ASN A 292 20.60 8.65 -3.43
N ARG A 293 20.25 7.39 -3.68
CA ARG A 293 19.50 6.96 -4.85
C ARG A 293 18.30 6.14 -4.44
N LEU A 294 17.14 6.50 -4.99
CA LEU A 294 15.97 5.62 -5.02
C LEU A 294 15.97 4.85 -6.34
N THR A 295 15.94 3.51 -6.27
CA THR A 295 15.77 2.65 -7.44
C THR A 295 14.42 1.95 -7.39
N ILE A 296 13.62 2.10 -8.44
CA ILE A 296 12.32 1.47 -8.63
C ILE A 296 12.32 0.76 -9.96
N THR A 297 11.77 -0.45 -10.01
CA THR A 297 11.58 -1.15 -11.27
C THR A 297 10.10 -1.35 -11.53
N ASN A 298 9.62 -0.75 -12.62
CA ASN A 298 8.24 -0.86 -13.07
C ASN A 298 8.22 -1.08 -14.57
N SER A 299 7.43 -2.04 -15.05
CA SER A 299 7.19 -2.22 -16.48
C SER A 299 8.42 -2.31 -17.37
N GLN A 300 9.38 -3.13 -16.94
CA GLN A 300 10.66 -3.31 -17.65
C GLN A 300 11.48 -2.02 -17.77
N VAL A 301 11.17 -1.01 -16.97
CA VAL A 301 11.97 0.21 -16.84
C VAL A 301 12.45 0.29 -15.39
N GLU A 302 13.75 0.43 -15.23
CA GLU A 302 14.35 0.84 -13.97
C GLU A 302 14.48 2.36 -13.95
N TYR A 303 13.88 2.96 -12.93
CA TYR A 303 14.00 4.36 -12.60
C TYR A 303 14.99 4.50 -11.44
N SER A 304 16.05 5.28 -11.64
CA SER A 304 16.96 5.68 -10.57
C SER A 304 16.87 7.19 -10.39
N VAL A 305 16.40 7.62 -9.21
CA VAL A 305 16.34 9.03 -8.84
C VAL A 305 17.48 9.34 -7.89
N TYR A 306 18.32 10.31 -8.25
CA TYR A 306 19.44 10.79 -7.45
C TYR A 306 19.13 12.19 -6.96
N SER A 307 19.26 12.43 -5.65
CA SER A 307 19.12 13.77 -5.07
C SER A 307 19.67 13.82 -3.65
N ASN A 308 20.19 14.99 -3.27
CA ASN A 308 20.47 15.33 -1.86
C ASN A 308 19.37 16.22 -1.25
N ASP A 309 18.49 16.76 -2.09
CA ASP A 309 17.45 17.71 -1.69
C ASP A 309 16.09 17.03 -1.51
N LEU A 310 15.83 15.94 -2.24
CA LEU A 310 14.61 15.14 -2.10
C LEU A 310 14.76 14.08 -1.02
N THR A 311 13.73 13.93 -0.20
CA THR A 311 13.54 12.76 0.66
C THR A 311 13.24 11.51 -0.18
N PRO A 312 13.45 10.29 0.35
CA PRO A 312 13.10 9.06 -0.38
C PRO A 312 11.62 8.99 -0.79
N GLN A 313 10.72 9.55 0.02
CA GLN A 313 9.29 9.63 -0.29
C GLN A 313 9.00 10.62 -1.42
N GLU A 314 9.67 11.77 -1.45
CA GLU A 314 9.54 12.72 -2.56
C GLU A 314 10.13 12.12 -3.86
N MET A 315 11.25 11.37 -3.79
CA MET A 315 11.77 10.62 -4.94
C MET A 315 10.77 9.58 -5.45
N MET A 316 10.04 8.89 -4.56
CA MET A 316 8.97 7.96 -4.94
C MET A 316 7.84 8.70 -5.68
N GLN A 317 7.43 9.87 -5.20
CA GLN A 317 6.42 10.71 -5.87
C GLN A 317 6.84 11.17 -7.26
N VAL A 318 8.13 11.48 -7.47
CA VAL A 318 8.68 11.77 -8.80
C VAL A 318 8.41 10.59 -9.74
N VAL A 319 8.76 9.36 -9.34
CA VAL A 319 8.58 8.15 -10.18
C VAL A 319 7.10 7.80 -10.38
N GLU A 320 6.27 7.92 -9.36
CA GLU A 320 4.82 7.66 -9.45
C GLU A 320 4.11 8.61 -10.42
N SER A 321 4.68 9.80 -10.65
CA SER A 321 4.15 10.83 -11.54
C SER A 321 4.72 10.80 -12.96
N MET A 322 5.52 9.78 -13.30
CA MET A 322 6.09 9.61 -14.64
C MET A 322 5.01 9.29 -15.66
N GLN A 323 4.97 10.06 -16.74
CA GLN A 323 4.04 9.87 -17.85
C GLN A 323 4.70 10.20 -19.19
N VAL A 324 4.08 9.76 -20.28
CA VAL A 324 4.50 10.16 -21.63
C VAL A 324 4.27 11.66 -21.75
N SER A 325 5.24 12.38 -22.32
CA SER A 325 5.07 13.82 -22.52
C SER A 325 3.89 14.08 -23.45
N VAL A 326 2.92 14.85 -22.97
CA VAL A 326 1.83 15.40 -23.80
C VAL A 326 2.21 16.78 -24.37
N MET A 327 3.46 17.23 -24.17
CA MET A 327 3.95 18.51 -24.72
C MET A 327 4.05 18.42 -26.24
N LYS A 328 2.92 18.73 -26.90
CA LYS A 328 2.92 19.43 -28.18
C LYS A 328 3.13 20.91 -27.96
#